data_AF-A0A2G8JV18-F1
#
_entry.id   AF-A0A2G8JV18-F1
#
_cell.length_a   1.000
_cell.length_b   1.000
_cell.length_c   1.000
_cell.angle_alpha   90.00
_cell.angle_beta   90.00
_cell.angle_gamma   90.00
#
_symmetry.space_group_name_H-M   'P 1'
#
loop_
_entity.id
_entity.type
_entity.pdbx_description
1 polymer ?
#
loop_
_entity_poly.entity_id
_entity_poly.type
_entity_poly.pdbx_seq_one_letter_code
_entity_poly.pdbx_strand_id
1 'polypeptide(L)'
;MKITFDDQYLITVSEDAVLMIWKISDKEGRALAKRDKEVGYAEEILITKSDLEEKNTVMAELKQRVEELKMENEYQLRLKDMNYNEKIKELTEKFIQEMESLKTKNQVLKTEKDKQEAKHDEELAEMMEKQSKELQELESANNQKLMIEYEKYQELQSKSQKMQEDYERQLAEMEASKEQALEELTEYYETKLQEKTTLLDQANDETRQQQREYDETKKQIEEDADREILDIKNKYEKRLRDAKEENLRLKGETGIMRKKFTSLQKEIEDHKDEIKKLQNEQTKLQGVIKSLEKDIYGLKKEIQERDETIQDKEKRIYDLKKKNQELEKFKFVLDFKIKELKKQIEPRENDIKAMKDQIQEMESELERFHKQNTQLELNITELRQKLKATEKEMHLERQKNHDLEAICKRIKTDLHNCVGFVQDPKKLKESIKQVYKKHVQDDNIESASVDADIQKEYSRQRKHLEQSVASLRKKLAKDTEIHRADNVRIMQENVSLIKEINDLRRELKISRTQVHDLEAAMGINKKNKSQGPDPLMSMNNNVVNGTMSDREGKHDENIRIIDIQKNEIKKLRALLTDLETFASDRPPSGTKLPPMVAQ
;
A
#
# COMPACT_ATOMS: atom_id res chain seq x y z
N MET A 1 127.65 36.84 169.20
CA MET A 1 126.32 36.22 169.36
C MET A 1 126.02 36.11 170.86
N LYS A 2 124.78 36.33 171.33
CA LYS A 2 124.41 36.16 172.76
C LYS A 2 122.90 35.89 172.97
N ILE A 3 122.53 35.41 174.16
CA ILE A 3 121.17 35.12 174.64
C ILE A 3 120.85 35.99 175.88
N THR A 4 119.57 36.21 176.19
CA THR A 4 119.04 37.02 177.31
C THR A 4 118.92 36.24 178.63
N PHE A 5 118.61 36.92 179.75
CA PHE A 5 118.47 36.31 181.09
C PHE A 5 117.15 35.52 181.29
N ASP A 6 116.32 35.46 180.25
CA ASP A 6 115.00 34.84 180.20
C ASP A 6 114.81 33.89 178.99
N ASP A 7 115.91 33.50 178.34
CA ASP A 7 116.04 32.46 177.30
C ASP A 7 115.17 32.60 176.03
N GLN A 8 114.63 33.79 175.73
CA GLN A 8 113.67 33.98 174.61
C GLN A 8 114.29 34.36 173.24
N TYR A 9 115.50 34.93 173.21
CA TYR A 9 116.06 35.53 171.99
C TYR A 9 117.55 35.22 171.79
N LEU A 10 117.95 35.05 170.52
CA LEU A 10 119.33 34.91 170.08
C LEU A 10 119.73 36.12 169.22
N ILE A 11 120.82 36.80 169.57
CA ILE A 11 121.27 38.02 168.89
C ILE A 11 122.60 37.78 168.18
N THR A 12 122.69 38.15 166.89
CA THR A 12 123.90 38.06 166.05
C THR A 12 124.30 39.42 165.49
N VAL A 13 125.59 39.66 165.32
CA VAL A 13 126.18 40.92 164.82
C VAL A 13 127.32 40.59 163.85
N SER A 14 127.43 41.29 162.72
CA SER A 14 128.52 41.17 161.74
C SER A 14 129.64 42.20 161.98
N GLU A 15 130.77 42.07 161.28
CA GLU A 15 131.84 43.07 161.29
C GLU A 15 131.39 44.42 160.65
N ASP A 16 130.44 44.38 159.70
CA ASP A 16 129.75 45.54 159.13
C ASP A 16 128.77 46.22 160.11
N ALA A 17 128.73 45.80 161.38
CA ALA A 17 127.79 46.21 162.42
C ALA A 17 126.29 45.95 162.11
N VAL A 18 125.97 45.05 161.17
CA VAL A 18 124.58 44.59 160.94
C VAL A 18 124.15 43.68 162.08
N LEU A 19 123.05 44.03 162.75
CA LEU A 19 122.49 43.28 163.89
C LEU A 19 121.21 42.56 163.48
N MET A 20 121.15 41.25 163.72
CA MET A 20 119.94 40.43 163.53
C MET A 20 119.49 39.83 164.86
N ILE A 21 118.18 39.84 165.11
CA ILE A 21 117.54 39.23 166.28
C ILE A 21 116.71 38.04 165.81
N TRP A 22 117.00 36.86 166.35
CA TRP A 22 116.29 35.63 166.09
C TRP A 22 115.42 35.30 167.31
N LYS A 23 114.13 35.06 167.09
CA LYS A 23 113.25 34.53 168.12
C LYS A 23 113.57 33.05 168.30
N ILE A 24 113.88 32.63 169.53
CA ILE A 24 114.09 31.21 169.81
C ILE A 24 112.73 30.55 169.93
N SER A 25 112.55 29.45 169.20
CA SER A 25 111.48 28.49 169.43
C SER A 25 112.15 27.12 169.39
N ASP A 26 112.01 26.35 170.47
CA ASP A 26 112.09 24.91 170.30
C ASP A 26 110.93 24.52 169.38
N LYS A 27 110.76 23.23 169.23
CA LYS A 27 109.45 22.73 169.05
C LYS A 27 108.50 23.23 170.28
N GLU A 28 108.95 23.96 171.45
CA GLU A 28 108.38 24.68 172.80
C GLU A 28 109.17 25.88 173.73
N GLY A 29 108.83 26.40 175.04
CA GLY A 29 109.67 27.24 176.15
C GLY A 29 109.16 28.34 177.33
N ARG A 30 109.76 28.68 178.61
CA ARG A 30 109.33 29.65 179.86
C ARG A 30 110.31 30.22 181.12
N ALA A 31 110.03 31.22 182.12
CA ALA A 31 110.90 31.87 183.32
C ALA A 31 110.34 32.70 184.69
N LEU A 32 111.11 33.24 185.80
CA LEU A 32 110.71 33.84 187.27
C LEU A 32 111.53 34.96 188.27
N ALA A 33 111.17 35.38 189.59
CA ALA A 33 111.52 36.66 190.53
C ALA A 33 112.01 36.71 192.15
N LYS A 34 112.12 37.86 193.01
CA LYS A 34 112.93 38.18 194.39
C LYS A 34 112.55 39.32 195.59
N ARG A 35 113.23 39.65 196.83
CA ARG A 35 112.83 40.53 198.16
C ARG A 35 113.81 41.19 199.39
N ASP A 36 113.37 42.04 200.48
CA ASP A 36 113.74 42.47 202.03
C ASP A 36 114.67 43.74 202.68
N LYS A 37 114.92 44.40 203.97
CA LYS A 37 114.72 44.55 205.59
C LYS A 37 115.36 45.83 206.52
N GLU A 38 115.22 46.19 207.92
CA GLU A 38 116.01 47.26 208.90
C GLU A 38 115.87 47.54 210.60
N VAL A 39 116.43 48.60 211.43
CA VAL A 39 116.71 48.86 213.04
C VAL A 39 116.71 50.40 213.79
N GLY A 40 116.92 51.06 215.07
CA GLY A 40 117.41 51.15 216.65
C GLY A 40 117.12 52.52 217.62
N TYR A 41 117.49 53.16 218.89
CA TYR A 41 118.30 53.25 220.31
C TYR A 41 117.98 54.42 221.55
N ALA A 42 118.64 54.69 222.83
CA ALA A 42 118.31 55.71 224.09
C ALA A 42 119.30 56.24 225.41
N GLU A 43 118.98 57.14 226.53
CA GLU A 43 119.86 57.87 227.72
C GLU A 43 119.34 58.57 229.24
N GLU A 44 120.08 59.27 230.29
CA GLU A 44 119.73 59.78 231.84
C GLU A 44 120.57 60.91 232.87
N ILE A 45 120.22 61.49 234.19
CA ILE A 45 121.00 62.42 235.33
C ILE A 45 120.47 62.99 236.89
N LEU A 46 121.13 63.89 237.85
CA LEU A 46 121.01 64.21 239.48
C LEU A 46 121.36 65.63 240.40
N ILE A 47 121.10 65.98 241.82
CA ILE A 47 121.46 67.25 242.81
C ILE A 47 121.09 67.48 244.43
N THR A 48 121.08 68.72 245.10
CA THR A 48 120.65 69.18 246.54
C THR A 48 119.12 69.30 246.88
N LYS A 49 118.68 69.36 248.17
CA LYS A 49 117.24 69.17 248.59
C LYS A 49 116.24 70.34 248.46
N SER A 50 116.54 71.58 248.87
CA SER A 50 115.59 72.72 248.71
C SER A 50 115.26 72.95 247.24
N ASP A 51 116.31 72.93 246.43
CA ASP A 51 116.32 73.25 245.02
C ASP A 51 115.61 72.14 244.21
N LEU A 52 115.58 70.92 244.75
CA LEU A 52 114.80 69.78 244.23
C LEU A 52 113.29 69.98 244.43
N GLU A 53 112.87 70.58 245.55
CA GLU A 53 111.45 70.80 245.86
C GLU A 53 110.86 71.92 244.98
N GLU A 54 111.59 73.03 244.75
CA GLU A 54 111.22 74.05 243.75
C GLU A 54 111.27 73.51 242.30
N LYS A 55 112.26 72.67 241.96
CA LYS A 55 112.30 72.03 240.63
C LYS A 55 111.09 71.13 240.38
N ASN A 56 110.60 70.43 241.40
CA ASN A 56 109.46 69.53 241.27
C ASN A 56 108.13 70.26 241.07
N THR A 57 107.90 71.42 241.71
CA THR A 57 106.68 72.22 241.48
C THR A 57 106.66 72.81 240.07
N VAL A 58 107.75 73.42 239.60
CA VAL A 58 107.86 73.94 238.24
C VAL A 58 107.69 72.84 237.17
N MET A 59 108.16 71.62 237.45
CA MET A 59 107.98 70.47 236.55
C MET A 59 106.51 70.00 236.47
N ALA A 60 105.69 70.26 237.49
CA ALA A 60 104.28 69.89 237.50
C ALA A 60 103.43 70.83 236.62
N GLU A 61 103.61 72.16 236.77
CA GLU A 61 102.89 73.16 235.96
C GLU A 61 103.18 73.00 234.47
N LEU A 62 104.45 72.76 234.10
CA LEU A 62 104.85 72.53 232.71
C LEU A 62 104.21 71.27 232.09
N LYS A 63 103.94 70.23 232.88
CA LYS A 63 103.22 69.03 232.38
C LYS A 63 101.76 69.34 232.08
N GLN A 64 101.07 70.03 232.99
CA GLN A 64 99.67 70.41 232.79
C GLN A 64 99.48 71.24 231.51
N ARG A 65 100.41 72.16 231.23
CA ARG A 65 100.37 73.02 230.03
C ARG A 65 100.55 72.26 228.70
N VAL A 66 101.23 71.10 228.72
CA VAL A 66 101.39 70.23 227.53
C VAL A 66 100.13 69.42 227.25
N GLU A 67 99.42 68.96 228.29
CA GLU A 67 98.16 68.23 228.14
C GLU A 67 97.03 69.11 227.58
N GLU A 68 96.97 70.39 227.97
CA GLU A 68 96.04 71.38 227.40
C GLU A 68 96.24 71.57 225.87
N LEU A 69 97.49 71.74 225.43
CA LEU A 69 97.82 71.95 224.01
C LEU A 69 97.54 70.73 223.12
N LYS A 70 97.59 69.51 223.66
CA LYS A 70 97.14 68.30 222.93
C LYS A 70 95.65 68.36 222.64
N MET A 71 94.84 68.66 223.65
CA MET A 71 93.38 68.68 223.57
C MET A 71 92.88 69.71 222.53
N GLU A 72 93.48 70.90 222.51
CA GLU A 72 93.13 71.96 221.56
C GLU A 72 93.49 71.58 220.10
N ASN A 73 94.63 70.93 219.88
CA ASN A 73 95.07 70.51 218.56
C ASN A 73 94.21 69.34 218.00
N GLU A 74 93.82 68.39 218.85
CA GLU A 74 92.92 67.30 218.44
C GLU A 74 91.53 67.82 218.06
N TYR A 75 91.01 68.81 218.79
CA TYR A 75 89.75 69.48 218.48
C TYR A 75 89.78 70.18 217.10
N GLN A 76 90.87 70.91 216.80
CA GLN A 76 91.09 71.56 215.50
C GLN A 76 91.11 70.57 214.33
N LEU A 77 91.61 69.35 214.53
CA LEU A 77 91.65 68.32 213.48
C LEU A 77 90.23 67.88 213.09
N ARG A 78 89.42 67.45 214.08
CA ARG A 78 88.05 66.96 213.86
C ARG A 78 87.15 68.00 213.19
N LEU A 79 87.36 69.28 213.50
CA LEU A 79 86.59 70.39 212.94
C LEU A 79 86.87 70.60 211.44
N LYS A 80 88.09 70.28 210.96
CA LYS A 80 88.41 70.26 209.52
C LYS A 80 87.81 69.06 208.80
N ASP A 81 87.89 67.87 209.39
CA ASP A 81 87.30 66.65 208.81
C ASP A 81 85.79 66.75 208.64
N MET A 82 85.09 67.42 209.57
CA MET A 82 83.66 67.71 209.46
C MET A 82 83.35 68.58 208.21
N ASN A 83 84.07 69.70 208.06
CA ASN A 83 83.91 70.62 206.92
C ASN A 83 84.18 69.96 205.56
N TYR A 84 85.20 69.09 205.46
CA TYR A 84 85.49 68.40 204.20
C TYR A 84 84.43 67.35 203.84
N ASN A 85 83.92 66.60 204.82
CA ASN A 85 82.84 65.62 204.58
C ASN A 85 81.54 66.30 204.11
N GLU A 86 81.18 67.44 204.70
CA GLU A 86 79.99 68.21 204.32
C GLU A 86 80.10 68.72 202.88
N LYS A 87 81.27 69.22 202.48
CA LYS A 87 81.53 69.72 201.12
C LYS A 87 81.55 68.63 200.05
N ILE A 88 81.92 67.39 200.40
CA ILE A 88 81.82 66.22 199.53
C ILE A 88 80.34 65.85 199.29
N LYS A 89 79.48 65.93 200.32
CA LYS A 89 78.05 65.64 200.19
C LYS A 89 77.36 66.59 199.22
N GLU A 90 77.53 67.91 199.40
CA GLU A 90 76.93 68.91 198.50
C GLU A 90 77.28 68.66 197.02
N LEU A 91 78.55 68.32 196.74
CA LEU A 91 79.02 68.11 195.37
C LEU A 91 78.40 66.84 194.77
N THR A 92 78.30 65.78 195.57
CA THR A 92 77.70 64.50 195.16
C THR A 92 76.20 64.66 194.86
N GLU A 93 75.49 65.41 195.71
CA GLU A 93 74.04 65.64 195.56
C GLU A 93 73.72 66.48 194.31
N LYS A 94 74.54 67.50 194.00
CA LYS A 94 74.43 68.30 192.77
C LYS A 94 74.60 67.43 191.50
N PHE A 95 75.61 66.56 191.46
CA PHE A 95 75.81 65.66 190.32
C PHE A 95 74.68 64.64 190.14
N ILE A 96 74.06 64.17 191.23
CA ILE A 96 72.88 63.28 191.14
C ILE A 96 71.70 64.03 190.51
N GLN A 97 71.41 65.26 190.96
CA GLN A 97 70.32 66.07 190.39
C GLN A 97 70.54 66.39 188.91
N GLU A 98 71.77 66.74 188.49
CA GLU A 98 72.10 66.94 187.08
C GLU A 98 71.86 65.67 186.25
N MET A 99 72.31 64.51 186.74
CA MET A 99 72.16 63.23 186.02
C MET A 99 70.68 62.82 185.88
N GLU A 100 69.86 63.03 186.91
CA GLU A 100 68.41 62.77 186.83
C GLU A 100 67.70 63.74 185.88
N SER A 101 68.10 65.02 185.85
CA SER A 101 67.54 66.00 184.91
C SER A 101 67.83 65.63 183.45
N LEU A 102 69.05 65.17 183.14
CA LEU A 102 69.47 64.74 181.81
C LEU A 102 68.80 63.43 181.38
N LYS A 103 68.60 62.49 182.32
CA LYS A 103 67.86 61.25 182.09
C LYS A 103 66.39 61.54 181.76
N THR A 104 65.76 62.44 182.51
CA THR A 104 64.37 62.87 182.29
C THR A 104 64.21 63.57 180.94
N LYS A 105 65.16 64.45 180.58
CA LYS A 105 65.15 65.15 179.28
C LYS A 105 65.31 64.20 178.09
N ASN A 106 66.15 63.17 178.20
CA ASN A 106 66.27 62.10 177.19
C ASN A 106 64.97 61.29 177.05
N GLN A 107 64.31 60.96 178.16
CA GLN A 107 63.04 60.23 178.15
C GLN A 107 61.96 60.99 177.34
N VAL A 108 61.83 62.31 177.59
CA VAL A 108 60.88 63.19 176.87
C VAL A 108 61.23 63.29 175.38
N LEU A 109 62.50 63.56 175.03
CA LEU A 109 62.94 63.65 173.63
C LEU A 109 62.68 62.36 172.85
N LYS A 110 62.82 61.19 173.50
CA LYS A 110 62.46 59.92 172.87
C LYS A 110 60.96 59.81 172.61
N THR A 111 60.10 60.12 173.59
CA THR A 111 58.65 60.11 173.37
C THR A 111 58.16 61.15 172.36
N GLU A 112 58.87 62.27 172.21
CA GLU A 112 58.57 63.27 171.16
C GLU A 112 58.93 62.73 169.77
N LYS A 113 60.10 62.08 169.61
CA LYS A 113 60.52 61.41 168.37
C LYS A 113 59.52 60.33 167.96
N ASP A 114 59.27 59.36 168.86
CA ASP A 114 58.43 58.20 168.58
C ASP A 114 56.99 58.63 168.18
N LYS A 115 56.52 59.79 168.69
CA LYS A 115 55.23 60.41 168.35
C LYS A 115 55.21 61.14 167.00
N GLN A 116 56.34 61.69 166.53
CA GLN A 116 56.42 62.32 165.21
C GLN A 116 56.60 61.28 164.09
N GLU A 117 57.32 60.19 164.36
CA GLU A 117 57.41 59.06 163.42
C GLU A 117 56.01 58.44 163.18
N ALA A 118 55.26 58.13 164.25
CA ALA A 118 53.90 57.61 164.13
C ALA A 118 52.96 58.53 163.32
N LYS A 119 53.13 59.86 163.41
CA LYS A 119 52.37 60.83 162.60
C LYS A 119 52.75 60.81 161.13
N HIS A 120 54.04 60.75 160.82
CA HIS A 120 54.47 60.71 159.42
C HIS A 120 54.12 59.39 158.75
N ASP A 121 54.10 58.28 159.49
CA ASP A 121 53.57 56.99 159.01
C ASP A 121 52.05 57.08 158.73
N GLU A 122 51.28 57.77 159.57
CA GLU A 122 49.83 58.02 159.38
C GLU A 122 49.57 58.96 158.17
N GLU A 123 50.33 60.05 158.03
CA GLU A 123 50.28 60.98 156.88
C GLU A 123 50.66 60.27 155.56
N LEU A 124 51.65 59.38 155.58
CA LEU A 124 52.05 58.56 154.42
C LEU A 124 50.97 57.51 154.07
N ALA A 125 50.37 56.87 155.07
CA ALA A 125 49.27 55.92 154.86
C ALA A 125 48.06 56.61 154.22
N GLU A 126 47.65 57.78 154.73
CA GLU A 126 46.58 58.59 154.12
C GLU A 126 46.92 59.01 152.68
N MET A 127 48.17 59.38 152.39
CA MET A 127 48.59 59.76 151.04
C MET A 127 48.51 58.58 150.07
N MET A 128 48.99 57.40 150.48
CA MET A 128 48.92 56.19 149.67
C MET A 128 47.48 55.72 149.44
N GLU A 129 46.61 55.82 150.45
CA GLU A 129 45.19 55.46 150.28
C GLU A 129 44.47 56.42 149.32
N LYS A 130 44.75 57.73 149.38
CA LYS A 130 44.21 58.72 148.43
C LYS A 130 44.69 58.46 147.01
N GLN A 131 45.99 58.26 146.80
CA GLN A 131 46.54 57.94 145.48
C GLN A 131 45.99 56.63 144.93
N SER A 132 45.82 55.60 145.76
CA SER A 132 45.22 54.32 145.35
C SER A 132 43.77 54.48 144.88
N LYS A 133 42.98 55.31 145.57
CA LYS A 133 41.60 55.65 145.17
C LYS A 133 41.56 56.45 143.87
N GLU A 134 42.38 57.50 143.75
CA GLU A 134 42.49 58.31 142.52
C GLU A 134 42.85 57.46 141.30
N LEU A 135 43.78 56.50 141.46
CA LEU A 135 44.20 55.59 140.40
C LEU A 135 43.07 54.60 140.03
N GLN A 136 42.38 54.03 141.02
CA GLN A 136 41.21 53.16 140.80
C GLN A 136 40.03 53.89 140.15
N GLU A 137 39.77 55.15 140.55
CA GLU A 137 38.75 56.00 139.93
C GLU A 137 39.13 56.31 138.47
N LEU A 138 40.39 56.66 138.18
CA LEU A 138 40.89 56.90 136.83
C LEU A 138 40.77 55.66 135.93
N GLU A 139 41.14 54.48 136.44
CA GLU A 139 40.96 53.21 135.74
C GLU A 139 39.48 52.93 135.45
N SER A 140 38.60 53.11 136.44
CA SER A 140 37.16 52.91 136.27
C SER A 140 36.56 53.84 135.21
N ALA A 141 36.94 55.12 135.21
CA ALA A 141 36.49 56.11 134.25
C ALA A 141 37.06 55.87 132.84
N ASN A 142 38.27 55.33 132.73
CA ASN A 142 38.86 54.95 131.44
C ASN A 142 38.20 53.68 130.87
N ASN A 143 37.96 52.68 131.72
CA ASN A 143 37.23 51.46 131.33
C ASN A 143 35.78 51.78 130.92
N GLN A 144 35.10 52.70 131.61
CA GLN A 144 33.76 53.15 131.23
C GLN A 144 33.75 53.87 129.87
N LYS A 145 34.75 54.72 129.59
CA LYS A 145 34.91 55.34 128.25
C LYS A 145 35.18 54.28 127.17
N LEU A 146 36.03 53.29 127.46
CA LEU A 146 36.34 52.20 126.54
C LEU A 146 35.09 51.36 126.22
N MET A 147 34.26 51.05 127.21
CA MET A 147 32.96 50.39 127.01
C MET A 147 32.04 51.22 126.10
N ILE A 148 31.90 52.53 126.35
CA ILE A 148 31.05 53.41 125.53
C ILE A 148 31.55 53.51 124.08
N GLU A 149 32.86 53.57 123.83
CA GLU A 149 33.39 53.52 122.46
C GLU A 149 33.26 52.14 121.82
N TYR A 150 33.31 51.05 122.60
CA TYR A 150 33.04 49.70 122.10
C TYR A 150 31.56 49.50 121.71
N GLU A 151 30.63 50.00 122.53
CA GLU A 151 29.19 50.04 122.25
C GLU A 151 28.90 50.86 120.98
N LYS A 152 29.49 52.06 120.85
CA LYS A 152 29.40 52.86 119.61
C LYS A 152 29.97 52.15 118.39
N TYR A 153 31.12 51.48 118.53
CA TYR A 153 31.73 50.72 117.44
C TYR A 153 30.83 49.55 117.02
N GLN A 154 30.29 48.81 117.98
CA GLN A 154 29.38 47.68 117.72
C GLN A 154 28.04 48.14 117.12
N GLU A 155 27.48 49.27 117.57
CA GLU A 155 26.34 49.91 116.93
C GLU A 155 26.66 50.33 115.49
N LEU A 156 27.80 50.98 115.24
CA LEU A 156 28.21 51.46 113.92
C LEU A 156 28.46 50.28 112.97
N GLN A 157 29.09 49.21 113.45
CA GLN A 157 29.27 47.96 112.72
C GLN A 157 27.93 47.31 112.39
N SER A 158 26.99 47.23 113.33
CA SER A 158 25.63 46.69 113.07
C SER A 158 24.83 47.56 112.10
N LYS A 159 24.96 48.89 112.17
CA LYS A 159 24.33 49.84 111.23
C LYS A 159 24.95 49.71 109.83
N SER A 160 26.26 49.57 109.73
CA SER A 160 26.96 49.35 108.46
C SER A 160 26.60 48.01 107.83
N GLN A 161 26.55 46.94 108.63
CA GLN A 161 26.17 45.61 108.16
C GLN A 161 24.71 45.59 107.66
N LYS A 162 23.76 46.13 108.43
CA LYS A 162 22.35 46.25 107.98
C LYS A 162 22.20 47.07 106.71
N MET A 163 22.93 48.19 106.61
CA MET A 163 22.92 49.01 105.38
C MET A 163 23.48 48.25 104.18
N GLN A 164 24.50 47.41 104.37
CA GLN A 164 25.02 46.53 103.32
C GLN A 164 24.03 45.43 102.96
N GLU A 165 23.44 44.74 103.94
CA GLU A 165 22.39 43.73 103.76
C GLU A 165 21.17 44.29 103.02
N ASP A 166 20.72 45.51 103.37
CA ASP A 166 19.62 46.22 102.70
C ASP A 166 19.98 46.62 101.25
N TYR A 167 21.22 47.01 100.96
CA TYR A 167 21.67 47.31 99.59
C TYR A 167 21.86 46.05 98.74
N GLU A 168 22.47 44.99 99.28
CA GLU A 168 22.62 43.70 98.60
C GLU A 168 21.25 43.09 98.30
N ARG A 169 20.28 43.24 99.23
CA ARG A 169 18.89 42.85 99.01
C ARG A 169 18.21 43.69 97.93
N GLN A 170 18.36 45.02 97.93
CA GLN A 170 17.79 45.88 96.89
C GLN A 170 18.39 45.59 95.50
N LEU A 171 19.68 45.24 95.43
CA LEU A 171 20.32 44.77 94.21
C LEU A 171 19.72 43.44 93.75
N ALA A 172 19.62 42.44 94.63
CA ALA A 172 19.05 41.14 94.31
C ALA A 172 17.58 41.21 93.88
N GLU A 173 16.75 42.03 94.55
CA GLU A 173 15.35 42.25 94.15
C GLU A 173 15.24 42.98 92.80
N MET A 174 16.15 43.92 92.51
CA MET A 174 16.25 44.60 91.20
C MET A 174 16.84 43.73 90.08
N GLU A 175 17.69 42.75 90.40
CA GLU A 175 18.25 41.79 89.45
C GLU A 175 17.22 40.73 89.11
N ALA A 176 16.59 40.10 90.11
CA ALA A 176 15.49 39.16 89.91
C ALA A 176 14.31 39.79 89.13
N SER A 177 13.95 41.05 89.43
CA SER A 177 12.89 41.75 88.69
C SER A 177 13.27 42.05 87.24
N LYS A 178 14.56 42.24 86.91
CA LYS A 178 15.02 42.40 85.52
C LYS A 178 15.09 41.06 84.80
N GLU A 179 15.55 40.02 85.49
CA GLU A 179 15.71 38.68 84.94
C GLU A 179 14.33 38.09 84.60
N GLN A 180 13.36 38.17 85.51
CA GLN A 180 11.96 37.83 85.23
C GLN A 180 11.39 38.65 84.06
N ALA A 181 11.62 39.97 84.01
CA ALA A 181 11.14 40.81 82.90
C ALA A 181 11.84 40.50 81.56
N LEU A 182 13.05 39.94 81.57
CA LEU A 182 13.76 39.45 80.39
C LEU A 182 13.25 38.06 79.98
N GLU A 183 12.95 37.17 80.94
CA GLU A 183 12.31 35.88 80.68
C GLU A 183 10.91 36.07 80.07
N GLU A 184 10.03 36.87 80.69
CA GLU A 184 8.69 37.19 80.18
C GLU A 184 8.74 37.79 78.76
N LEU A 185 9.71 38.68 78.50
CA LEU A 185 9.90 39.28 77.17
C LEU A 185 10.43 38.26 76.15
N THR A 186 11.31 37.35 76.58
CA THR A 186 11.88 36.30 75.73
C THR A 186 10.82 35.26 75.38
N GLU A 187 10.08 34.74 76.37
CA GLU A 187 8.97 33.79 76.18
C GLU A 187 7.85 34.39 75.31
N TYR A 188 7.53 35.68 75.48
CA TYR A 188 6.63 36.40 74.59
C TYR A 188 7.13 36.41 73.13
N TYR A 189 8.40 36.71 72.89
CA TYR A 189 8.96 36.71 71.54
C TYR A 189 9.11 35.31 70.96
N GLU A 190 9.50 34.30 71.73
CA GLU A 190 9.56 32.90 71.29
C GLU A 190 8.18 32.37 70.93
N THR A 191 7.16 32.58 71.78
CA THR A 191 5.76 32.24 71.49
C THR A 191 5.31 32.88 70.19
N LYS A 192 5.56 34.18 70.02
CA LYS A 192 5.20 34.93 68.81
C LYS A 192 5.97 34.49 67.56
N LEU A 193 7.18 33.95 67.73
CA LEU A 193 7.99 33.39 66.64
C LEU A 193 7.50 31.98 66.27
N GLN A 194 7.06 31.18 67.23
CA GLN A 194 6.35 29.90 67.01
C GLN A 194 4.99 30.11 66.33
N GLU A 195 4.18 31.09 66.76
CA GLU A 195 2.95 31.51 66.06
C GLU A 195 3.23 31.89 64.60
N LYS A 196 4.30 32.67 64.35
CA LYS A 196 4.64 33.08 62.98
C LYS A 196 5.20 31.94 62.15
N THR A 197 5.91 30.98 62.75
CA THR A 197 6.41 29.78 62.06
C THR A 197 5.25 28.86 61.68
N THR A 198 4.35 28.55 62.63
CA THR A 198 3.18 27.69 62.38
C THR A 198 2.20 28.26 61.36
N LEU A 199 2.00 29.59 61.34
CA LEU A 199 1.24 30.26 60.27
C LEU A 199 1.94 30.18 58.90
N LEU A 200 3.28 30.19 58.86
CA LEU A 200 4.07 30.04 57.63
C LEU A 200 3.98 28.60 57.11
N ASP A 201 4.08 27.61 57.99
CA ASP A 201 3.93 26.20 57.65
C ASP A 201 2.51 25.87 57.15
N GLN A 202 1.48 26.42 57.81
CA GLN A 202 0.09 26.32 57.33
C GLN A 202 -0.06 26.91 55.92
N ALA A 203 0.43 28.13 55.68
CA ALA A 203 0.36 28.75 54.36
C ALA A 203 1.17 27.98 53.30
N ASN A 204 2.30 27.38 53.67
CA ASN A 204 3.11 26.53 52.78
C ASN A 204 2.38 25.23 52.41
N ASP A 205 1.73 24.57 53.37
CA ASP A 205 1.00 23.33 53.11
C ASP A 205 -0.35 23.57 52.42
N GLU A 206 -1.05 24.68 52.68
CA GLU A 206 -2.17 25.16 51.87
C GLU A 206 -1.73 25.40 50.41
N THR A 207 -0.60 26.08 50.20
CA THR A 207 -0.04 26.33 48.85
C THR A 207 0.32 25.00 48.16
N ARG A 208 0.90 24.04 48.88
CA ARG A 208 1.21 22.69 48.35
C ARG A 208 -0.05 21.90 48.03
N GLN A 209 -1.11 22.03 48.82
CA GLN A 209 -2.38 21.36 48.56
C GLN A 209 -3.07 21.97 47.33
N GLN A 210 -3.18 23.30 47.26
CA GLN A 210 -3.71 23.99 46.07
C GLN A 210 -2.93 23.64 44.79
N GLN A 211 -1.59 23.53 44.88
CA GLN A 211 -0.76 23.11 43.75
C GLN A 211 -1.09 21.67 43.31
N ARG A 212 -1.26 20.72 44.24
CA ARG A 212 -1.67 19.34 43.93
C ARG A 212 -3.07 19.28 43.31
N GLU A 213 -4.03 19.98 43.90
CA GLU A 213 -5.41 20.06 43.40
C GLU A 213 -5.45 20.69 41.99
N TYR A 214 -4.63 21.71 41.73
CA TYR A 214 -4.47 22.32 40.42
C TYR A 214 -3.84 21.35 39.40
N ASP A 215 -2.74 20.67 39.76
CA ASP A 215 -2.06 19.72 38.87
C ASP A 215 -2.94 18.49 38.56
N GLU A 216 -3.73 18.01 39.52
CA GLU A 216 -4.69 16.93 39.31
C GLU A 216 -5.91 17.38 38.49
N THR A 217 -6.43 18.58 38.73
CA THR A 217 -7.49 19.19 37.89
C THR A 217 -7.00 19.38 36.44
N LYS A 218 -5.78 19.89 36.26
CA LYS A 218 -5.13 20.01 34.95
C LYS A 218 -4.99 18.65 34.26
N LYS A 219 -4.55 17.63 34.98
CA LYS A 219 -4.42 16.26 34.45
C LYS A 219 -5.77 15.67 34.03
N GLN A 220 -6.84 15.93 34.77
CA GLN A 220 -8.20 15.51 34.37
C GLN A 220 -8.66 16.24 33.09
N ILE A 221 -8.42 17.55 32.98
CA ILE A 221 -8.72 18.33 31.76
C ILE A 221 -7.90 17.83 30.56
N GLU A 222 -6.62 17.49 30.75
CA GLU A 222 -5.76 16.92 29.71
C GLU A 222 -6.25 15.53 29.28
N GLU A 223 -6.63 14.64 30.21
CA GLU A 223 -7.19 13.32 29.89
C GLU A 223 -8.54 13.39 29.18
N ASP A 224 -9.46 14.28 29.59
CA ASP A 224 -10.75 14.41 28.93
C ASP A 224 -10.64 15.10 27.57
N ALA A 225 -9.71 16.06 27.40
CA ALA A 225 -9.41 16.64 26.08
C ALA A 225 -8.81 15.58 25.12
N ASP A 226 -7.88 14.74 25.59
CA ASP A 226 -7.34 13.63 24.79
C ASP A 226 -8.44 12.61 24.41
N ARG A 227 -9.38 12.32 25.33
CA ARG A 227 -10.55 11.49 25.04
C ARG A 227 -11.46 12.12 23.99
N GLU A 228 -11.78 13.41 24.11
CA GLU A 228 -12.58 14.12 23.10
C GLU A 228 -11.88 14.12 21.74
N ILE A 229 -10.57 14.39 21.69
CA ILE A 229 -9.77 14.34 20.46
C ILE A 229 -9.80 12.93 19.84
N LEU A 230 -9.62 11.88 20.65
CA LEU A 230 -9.68 10.49 20.19
C LEU A 230 -11.08 10.15 19.66
N ASP A 231 -12.13 10.59 20.34
CA ASP A 231 -13.52 10.27 19.98
C ASP A 231 -13.99 11.06 18.75
N ILE A 232 -13.56 12.32 18.61
CA ILE A 232 -13.69 13.13 17.39
C ILE A 232 -12.93 12.49 16.23
N LYS A 233 -11.68 12.05 16.45
CA LYS A 233 -10.89 11.32 15.45
C LYS A 233 -11.57 10.03 15.02
N ASN A 234 -12.09 9.23 15.96
CA ASN A 234 -12.84 8.00 15.66
C ASN A 234 -14.11 8.30 14.85
N LYS A 235 -14.87 9.34 15.21
CA LYS A 235 -16.06 9.80 14.47
C LYS A 235 -15.71 10.24 13.03
N TYR A 236 -14.61 10.96 12.84
CA TYR A 236 -14.16 11.38 11.50
C TYR A 236 -13.52 10.23 10.69
N GLU A 237 -12.75 9.34 11.30
CA GLU A 237 -12.22 8.14 10.65
C GLU A 237 -13.34 7.18 10.21
N LYS A 238 -14.39 7.06 11.02
CA LYS A 238 -15.59 6.30 10.62
C LYS A 238 -16.28 6.99 9.45
N ARG A 239 -16.64 8.28 9.56
CA ARG A 239 -17.22 9.06 8.44
C ARG A 239 -16.37 8.98 7.16
N LEU A 240 -15.03 8.97 7.28
CA LEU A 240 -14.11 8.83 6.15
C LEU A 240 -14.07 7.40 5.58
N ARG A 241 -14.25 6.36 6.39
CA ARG A 241 -14.45 4.98 5.93
C ARG A 241 -15.79 4.83 5.23
N ASP A 242 -16.88 5.22 5.89
CA ASP A 242 -18.25 5.19 5.37
C ASP A 242 -18.32 5.94 4.01
N ALA A 243 -17.75 7.15 3.91
CA ALA A 243 -17.69 7.91 2.67
C ALA A 243 -16.75 7.33 1.60
N LYS A 244 -15.67 6.62 1.97
CA LYS A 244 -14.82 5.88 1.02
C LYS A 244 -15.53 4.65 0.47
N GLU A 245 -16.27 3.94 1.31
CA GLU A 245 -17.08 2.77 0.92
C GLU A 245 -18.25 3.20 0.02
N GLU A 246 -18.98 4.27 0.37
CA GLU A 246 -19.99 4.87 -0.49
C GLU A 246 -19.39 5.34 -1.83
N ASN A 247 -18.21 5.98 -1.81
CA ASN A 247 -17.52 6.37 -3.04
C ASN A 247 -17.06 5.17 -3.87
N LEU A 248 -16.72 4.04 -3.25
CA LEU A 248 -16.37 2.78 -3.92
C LEU A 248 -17.63 2.14 -4.54
N ARG A 249 -18.75 2.11 -3.80
CA ARG A 249 -20.04 1.59 -4.29
C ARG A 249 -20.54 2.44 -5.46
N LEU A 250 -20.54 3.77 -5.31
CA LEU A 250 -20.88 4.72 -6.38
C LEU A 250 -19.93 4.62 -7.59
N LYS A 251 -18.63 4.32 -7.40
CA LYS A 251 -17.70 4.01 -8.51
C LYS A 251 -18.02 2.68 -9.18
N GLY A 252 -18.42 1.66 -8.42
CA GLY A 252 -18.92 0.38 -8.95
C GLY A 252 -20.19 0.56 -9.78
N GLU A 253 -21.19 1.24 -9.21
CA GLU A 253 -22.44 1.62 -9.87
C GLU A 253 -22.18 2.49 -11.11
N THR A 254 -21.30 3.49 -11.02
CA THR A 254 -20.89 4.32 -12.17
C THR A 254 -20.18 3.47 -13.23
N GLY A 255 -19.35 2.50 -12.84
CA GLY A 255 -18.70 1.57 -13.77
C GLY A 255 -19.70 0.64 -14.47
N ILE A 256 -20.71 0.16 -13.75
CA ILE A 256 -21.82 -0.64 -14.31
C ILE A 256 -22.69 0.23 -15.22
N MET A 257 -23.05 1.44 -14.80
CA MET A 257 -23.80 2.41 -15.59
C MET A 257 -23.03 2.82 -16.86
N ARG A 258 -21.71 2.99 -16.78
CA ARG A 258 -20.86 3.27 -17.96
C ARG A 258 -20.83 2.08 -18.91
N LYS A 259 -20.71 0.85 -18.41
CA LYS A 259 -20.83 -0.37 -19.23
C LYS A 259 -22.22 -0.49 -19.89
N LYS A 260 -23.30 -0.26 -19.13
CA LYS A 260 -24.67 -0.22 -19.66
C LYS A 260 -24.84 0.87 -20.72
N PHE A 261 -24.32 2.07 -20.47
CA PHE A 261 -24.37 3.18 -21.42
C PHE A 261 -23.59 2.88 -22.70
N THR A 262 -22.40 2.28 -22.61
CA THR A 262 -21.65 1.82 -23.79
C THR A 262 -22.34 0.67 -24.53
N SER A 263 -23.02 -0.24 -23.82
CA SER A 263 -23.85 -1.28 -24.45
C SER A 263 -25.02 -0.65 -25.21
N LEU A 264 -25.84 0.16 -24.54
CA LEU A 264 -26.97 0.89 -25.13
C LEU A 264 -26.53 1.80 -26.29
N GLN A 265 -25.37 2.45 -26.17
CA GLN A 265 -24.82 3.27 -27.26
C GLN A 265 -24.40 2.41 -28.46
N LYS A 266 -23.79 1.23 -28.23
CA LYS A 266 -23.50 0.28 -29.30
C LYS A 266 -24.78 -0.27 -29.92
N GLU A 267 -25.78 -0.64 -29.12
CA GLU A 267 -27.10 -1.08 -29.58
C GLU A 267 -27.79 0.02 -30.42
N ILE A 268 -27.66 1.29 -30.03
CA ILE A 268 -28.11 2.45 -30.82
C ILE A 268 -27.31 2.61 -32.12
N GLU A 269 -26.01 2.28 -32.15
CA GLU A 269 -25.19 2.33 -33.36
C GLU A 269 -25.48 1.15 -34.30
N ASP A 270 -25.61 -0.07 -33.77
CA ASP A 270 -26.04 -1.27 -34.49
C ASP A 270 -27.45 -1.06 -35.11
N HIS A 271 -28.41 -0.52 -34.35
CA HIS A 271 -29.74 -0.18 -34.87
C HIS A 271 -29.73 1.02 -35.84
N LYS A 272 -28.84 2.01 -35.69
CA LYS A 272 -28.65 3.07 -36.71
C LYS A 272 -28.17 2.47 -38.03
N ASP A 273 -27.27 1.50 -37.99
CA ASP A 273 -26.77 0.83 -39.20
C ASP A 273 -27.78 -0.16 -39.78
N GLU A 274 -28.64 -0.76 -38.96
CA GLU A 274 -29.84 -1.49 -39.39
C GLU A 274 -30.85 -0.56 -40.10
N ILE A 275 -31.15 0.61 -39.52
CA ILE A 275 -31.99 1.65 -40.14
C ILE A 275 -31.38 2.12 -41.47
N LYS A 276 -30.05 2.33 -41.56
CA LYS A 276 -29.38 2.64 -42.84
C LYS A 276 -29.53 1.52 -43.87
N LYS A 277 -29.41 0.25 -43.47
CA LYS A 277 -29.63 -0.90 -44.37
C LYS A 277 -31.07 -0.91 -44.90
N LEU A 278 -32.05 -0.75 -44.03
CA LEU A 278 -33.46 -0.68 -44.38
C LEU A 278 -33.81 0.53 -45.24
N GLN A 279 -33.19 1.70 -45.02
CA GLN A 279 -33.33 2.88 -45.90
C GLN A 279 -32.69 2.68 -47.28
N ASN A 280 -31.53 2.01 -47.34
CA ASN A 280 -30.89 1.62 -48.59
C ASN A 280 -31.69 0.54 -49.36
N GLU A 281 -32.44 -0.32 -48.66
CA GLU A 281 -33.36 -1.27 -49.26
C GLU A 281 -34.66 -0.60 -49.71
N GLN A 282 -35.24 0.26 -48.89
CA GLN A 282 -36.40 1.09 -49.23
C GLN A 282 -36.16 1.93 -50.48
N THR A 283 -34.98 2.57 -50.61
CA THR A 283 -34.63 3.37 -51.80
C THR A 283 -34.40 2.51 -53.04
N LYS A 284 -33.82 1.30 -52.92
CA LYS A 284 -33.78 0.32 -54.01
C LYS A 284 -35.18 -0.11 -54.45
N LEU A 285 -36.05 -0.46 -53.50
CA LEU A 285 -37.43 -0.86 -53.77
C LEU A 285 -38.24 0.28 -54.41
N GLN A 286 -38.06 1.53 -53.96
CA GLN A 286 -38.64 2.71 -54.62
C GLN A 286 -38.08 2.92 -56.03
N GLY A 287 -36.82 2.57 -56.29
CA GLY A 287 -36.24 2.52 -57.65
C GLY A 287 -36.94 1.49 -58.53
N VAL A 288 -37.13 0.27 -58.02
CA VAL A 288 -37.85 -0.83 -58.72
C VAL A 288 -39.31 -0.46 -58.98
N ILE A 289 -39.99 0.15 -58.01
CA ILE A 289 -41.36 0.68 -58.17
C ILE A 289 -41.39 1.71 -59.30
N LYS A 290 -40.47 2.68 -59.33
CA LYS A 290 -40.41 3.70 -60.39
C LYS A 290 -40.12 3.14 -61.78
N SER A 291 -39.32 2.08 -61.91
CA SER A 291 -39.17 1.38 -63.19
C SER A 291 -40.47 0.68 -63.59
N LEU A 292 -41.10 -0.06 -62.67
CA LEU A 292 -42.37 -0.77 -62.96
C LEU A 292 -43.52 0.20 -63.27
N GLU A 293 -43.59 1.35 -62.62
CA GLU A 293 -44.53 2.44 -62.94
C GLU A 293 -44.32 2.98 -64.36
N LYS A 294 -43.05 3.15 -64.78
CA LYS A 294 -42.68 3.57 -66.14
C LYS A 294 -43.02 2.49 -67.17
N ASP A 295 -42.79 1.22 -66.85
CA ASP A 295 -43.11 0.10 -67.73
C ASP A 295 -44.62 -0.09 -67.86
N ILE A 296 -45.38 0.06 -66.77
CA ILE A 296 -46.85 0.11 -66.79
C ILE A 296 -47.36 1.28 -67.63
N TYR A 297 -46.72 2.46 -67.57
CA TYR A 297 -47.06 3.60 -68.42
C TYR A 297 -46.76 3.31 -69.90
N GLY A 298 -45.62 2.68 -70.22
CA GLY A 298 -45.25 2.24 -71.56
C GLY A 298 -46.26 1.24 -72.14
N LEU A 299 -46.59 0.19 -71.37
CA LEU A 299 -47.58 -0.82 -71.74
C LEU A 299 -48.99 -0.23 -71.92
N LYS A 300 -49.40 0.73 -71.08
CA LYS A 300 -50.67 1.46 -71.28
C LYS A 300 -50.69 2.24 -72.59
N LYS A 301 -49.56 2.85 -72.99
CA LYS A 301 -49.44 3.53 -74.28
C LYS A 301 -49.46 2.55 -75.46
N GLU A 302 -48.79 1.40 -75.35
CA GLU A 302 -48.85 0.32 -76.35
C GLU A 302 -50.27 -0.26 -76.50
N ILE A 303 -51.02 -0.39 -75.40
CA ILE A 303 -52.44 -0.78 -75.42
C ILE A 303 -53.26 0.29 -76.13
N GLN A 304 -53.11 1.58 -75.80
CA GLN A 304 -53.83 2.66 -76.48
C GLN A 304 -53.54 2.70 -77.99
N GLU A 305 -52.28 2.58 -78.41
CA GLU A 305 -51.89 2.54 -79.82
C GLU A 305 -52.48 1.30 -80.55
N ARG A 306 -52.63 0.18 -79.84
CA ARG A 306 -53.35 -1.00 -80.35
C ARG A 306 -54.85 -0.78 -80.42
N ASP A 307 -55.48 -0.16 -79.43
CA ASP A 307 -56.92 0.11 -79.41
C ASP A 307 -57.31 1.11 -80.51
N GLU A 308 -56.50 2.15 -80.75
CA GLU A 308 -56.63 3.07 -81.89
C GLU A 308 -56.48 2.30 -83.22
N THR A 309 -55.47 1.42 -83.32
CA THR A 309 -55.29 0.55 -84.50
C THR A 309 -56.48 -0.39 -84.71
N ILE A 310 -57.03 -0.99 -83.65
CA ILE A 310 -58.21 -1.87 -83.69
C ILE A 310 -59.42 -1.07 -84.17
N GLN A 311 -59.66 0.12 -83.61
CA GLN A 311 -60.79 0.97 -84.00
C GLN A 311 -60.75 1.33 -85.50
N ASP A 312 -59.56 1.60 -86.07
CA ASP A 312 -59.40 1.85 -87.51
C ASP A 312 -59.58 0.59 -88.37
N LYS A 313 -59.19 -0.60 -87.86
CA LYS A 313 -59.55 -1.87 -88.51
C LYS A 313 -61.06 -2.12 -88.46
N GLU A 314 -61.73 -1.81 -87.35
CA GLU A 314 -63.18 -1.96 -87.18
C GLU A 314 -63.97 -1.02 -88.09
N LYS A 315 -63.59 0.27 -88.17
CA LYS A 315 -64.14 1.22 -89.17
C LYS A 315 -64.04 0.64 -90.58
N ARG A 316 -62.87 0.12 -90.95
CA ARG A 316 -62.63 -0.48 -92.27
C ARG A 316 -63.40 -1.78 -92.49
N ILE A 317 -63.63 -2.58 -91.45
CA ILE A 317 -64.51 -3.76 -91.49
C ILE A 317 -65.98 -3.35 -91.65
N TYR A 318 -66.42 -2.25 -91.01
CA TYR A 318 -67.76 -1.70 -91.15
C TYR A 318 -68.01 -1.19 -92.58
N ASP A 319 -67.08 -0.42 -93.15
CA ASP A 319 -67.14 0.04 -94.54
C ASP A 319 -67.16 -1.13 -95.53
N LEU A 320 -66.34 -2.16 -95.30
CA LEU A 320 -66.34 -3.38 -96.10
C LEU A 320 -67.64 -4.17 -95.94
N LYS A 321 -68.24 -4.25 -94.74
CA LYS A 321 -69.57 -4.85 -94.52
C LYS A 321 -70.65 -4.10 -95.30
N LYS A 322 -70.64 -2.76 -95.27
CA LYS A 322 -71.59 -1.93 -96.03
C LYS A 322 -71.44 -2.17 -97.54
N LYS A 323 -70.20 -2.17 -98.06
CA LYS A 323 -69.92 -2.53 -99.46
C LYS A 323 -70.34 -3.97 -99.80
N ASN A 324 -70.20 -4.91 -98.86
CA ASN A 324 -70.65 -6.28 -99.06
C ASN A 324 -72.19 -6.40 -99.10
N GLN A 325 -72.91 -5.62 -98.29
CA GLN A 325 -74.38 -5.51 -98.38
C GLN A 325 -74.85 -4.87 -99.70
N GLU A 326 -74.08 -3.91 -100.24
CA GLU A 326 -74.31 -3.37 -101.58
C GLU A 326 -74.06 -4.45 -102.65
N LEU A 327 -72.98 -5.25 -102.53
CA LEU A 327 -72.72 -6.41 -103.39
C LEU A 327 -73.77 -7.53 -103.25
N GLU A 328 -74.37 -7.74 -102.06
CA GLU A 328 -75.49 -8.66 -101.88
C GLU A 328 -76.77 -8.19 -102.59
N LYS A 329 -77.02 -6.87 -102.65
CA LYS A 329 -78.10 -6.30 -103.46
C LYS A 329 -77.84 -6.49 -104.96
N PHE A 330 -76.61 -6.23 -105.43
CA PHE A 330 -76.22 -6.54 -106.81
C PHE A 330 -76.34 -8.03 -107.11
N LYS A 331 -75.93 -8.91 -106.19
CA LYS A 331 -76.11 -10.36 -106.29
C LYS A 331 -77.58 -10.72 -106.42
N PHE A 332 -78.49 -10.14 -105.63
CA PHE A 332 -79.93 -10.41 -105.74
C PHE A 332 -80.49 -10.03 -107.12
N VAL A 333 -80.08 -8.90 -107.69
CA VAL A 333 -80.47 -8.47 -109.04
C VAL A 333 -79.89 -9.41 -110.11
N LEU A 334 -78.64 -9.84 -109.95
CA LEU A 334 -77.99 -10.79 -110.85
C LEU A 334 -78.59 -12.20 -110.74
N ASP A 335 -78.89 -12.70 -109.55
CA ASP A 335 -79.55 -13.99 -109.32
C ASP A 335 -80.97 -14.01 -109.92
N PHE A 336 -81.69 -12.88 -109.88
CA PHE A 336 -82.97 -12.73 -110.58
C PHE A 336 -82.78 -12.81 -112.11
N LYS A 337 -81.78 -12.08 -112.66
CA LYS A 337 -81.48 -12.13 -114.10
C LYS A 337 -80.96 -13.50 -114.55
N ILE A 338 -80.21 -14.21 -113.70
CA ILE A 338 -79.75 -15.59 -113.92
C ILE A 338 -80.94 -16.55 -113.91
N LYS A 339 -81.93 -16.38 -113.01
CA LYS A 339 -83.16 -17.19 -113.04
C LYS A 339 -83.98 -16.96 -114.33
N GLU A 340 -84.11 -15.70 -114.76
CA GLU A 340 -84.80 -15.36 -116.01
C GLU A 340 -84.09 -15.97 -117.23
N LEU A 341 -82.77 -15.85 -117.32
CA LEU A 341 -81.97 -16.45 -118.40
C LEU A 341 -81.98 -17.98 -118.35
N LYS A 342 -81.87 -18.60 -117.16
CA LYS A 342 -81.99 -20.07 -117.02
C LYS A 342 -83.33 -20.58 -117.54
N LYS A 343 -84.44 -19.88 -117.28
CA LYS A 343 -85.77 -20.25 -117.80
C LYS A 343 -85.89 -20.14 -119.34
N GLN A 344 -84.98 -19.42 -120.00
CA GLN A 344 -84.85 -19.38 -121.47
C GLN A 344 -83.84 -20.41 -122.01
N ILE A 345 -82.89 -20.84 -121.18
CA ILE A 345 -81.87 -21.86 -121.51
C ILE A 345 -82.43 -23.28 -121.34
N GLU A 346 -83.25 -23.53 -120.32
CA GLU A 346 -83.85 -24.84 -120.00
C GLU A 346 -84.55 -25.56 -121.18
N PRO A 347 -85.38 -24.91 -122.03
CA PRO A 347 -85.87 -25.57 -123.24
C PRO A 347 -84.75 -25.88 -124.25
N ARG A 348 -83.79 -24.96 -124.44
CA ARG A 348 -82.64 -25.16 -125.35
C ARG A 348 -81.69 -26.25 -124.88
N GLU A 349 -81.51 -26.44 -123.57
CA GLU A 349 -80.71 -27.56 -123.03
C GLU A 349 -81.42 -28.90 -123.25
N ASN A 350 -82.75 -28.95 -123.20
CA ASN A 350 -83.51 -30.15 -123.56
C ASN A 350 -83.43 -30.44 -125.07
N ASP A 351 -83.55 -29.42 -125.92
CA ASP A 351 -83.37 -29.56 -127.38
C ASP A 351 -81.93 -30.05 -127.72
N ILE A 352 -80.91 -29.44 -127.10
CA ILE A 352 -79.50 -29.84 -127.25
C ILE A 352 -79.28 -31.27 -126.73
N LYS A 353 -79.98 -31.69 -125.67
CA LYS A 353 -79.91 -33.08 -125.19
C LYS A 353 -80.52 -34.04 -126.20
N ALA A 354 -81.72 -33.76 -126.72
CA ALA A 354 -82.34 -34.60 -127.76
C ALA A 354 -81.47 -34.70 -129.02
N MET A 355 -80.86 -33.59 -129.45
CA MET A 355 -79.89 -33.59 -130.55
C MET A 355 -78.61 -34.38 -130.23
N LYS A 356 -78.10 -34.33 -128.98
CA LYS A 356 -76.96 -35.15 -128.55
C LYS A 356 -77.28 -36.64 -128.54
N ASP A 357 -78.45 -37.01 -128.02
CA ASP A 357 -78.89 -38.41 -127.96
C ASP A 357 -79.04 -38.96 -129.40
N GLN A 358 -79.59 -38.17 -130.35
CA GLN A 358 -79.59 -38.50 -131.79
C GLN A 358 -78.18 -38.58 -132.41
N ILE A 359 -77.28 -37.64 -132.09
CA ILE A 359 -75.89 -37.68 -132.56
C ILE A 359 -75.20 -38.95 -132.05
N GLN A 360 -75.48 -39.39 -130.83
CA GLN A 360 -74.84 -40.56 -130.24
C GLN A 360 -75.35 -41.89 -130.85
N GLU A 361 -76.63 -41.98 -131.22
CA GLU A 361 -77.11 -43.08 -132.08
C GLU A 361 -76.42 -43.07 -133.45
N MET A 362 -76.36 -41.90 -134.10
CA MET A 362 -75.76 -41.74 -135.44
C MET A 362 -74.24 -41.97 -135.45
N GLU A 363 -73.53 -41.64 -134.37
CA GLU A 363 -72.12 -41.98 -134.15
C GLU A 363 -71.93 -43.50 -134.00
N SER A 364 -72.86 -44.20 -133.33
CA SER A 364 -72.80 -45.66 -133.21
C SER A 364 -73.05 -46.37 -134.55
N GLU A 365 -73.95 -45.84 -135.39
CA GLU A 365 -74.13 -46.31 -136.77
C GLU A 365 -72.89 -46.02 -137.62
N LEU A 366 -72.32 -44.81 -137.51
CA LEU A 366 -71.07 -44.45 -138.20
C LEU A 366 -69.91 -45.37 -137.80
N GLU A 367 -69.72 -45.69 -136.52
CA GLU A 367 -68.65 -46.60 -136.09
C GLU A 367 -68.86 -48.02 -136.63
N ARG A 368 -70.11 -48.49 -136.70
CA ARG A 368 -70.49 -49.77 -137.33
C ARG A 368 -70.21 -49.77 -138.84
N PHE A 369 -70.58 -48.70 -139.56
CA PHE A 369 -70.26 -48.55 -140.98
C PHE A 369 -68.75 -48.42 -141.21
N HIS A 370 -68.00 -47.75 -140.32
CA HIS A 370 -66.55 -47.59 -140.46
C HIS A 370 -65.80 -48.92 -140.25
N LYS A 371 -66.30 -49.79 -139.35
CA LYS A 371 -65.84 -51.18 -139.19
C LYS A 371 -66.16 -52.05 -140.42
N GLN A 372 -67.31 -51.85 -141.06
CA GLN A 372 -67.61 -52.52 -142.34
C GLN A 372 -66.74 -52.00 -143.49
N ASN A 373 -66.54 -50.68 -143.61
CA ASN A 373 -65.68 -50.09 -144.65
C ASN A 373 -64.22 -50.53 -144.51
N THR A 374 -63.65 -50.55 -143.31
CA THR A 374 -62.27 -51.02 -143.11
C THR A 374 -62.11 -52.51 -143.44
N GLN A 375 -63.12 -53.35 -143.15
CA GLN A 375 -63.14 -54.74 -143.60
C GLN A 375 -63.25 -54.88 -145.14
N LEU A 376 -64.01 -53.99 -145.79
CA LEU A 376 -64.11 -53.94 -147.26
C LEU A 376 -62.83 -53.40 -147.90
N GLU A 377 -62.13 -52.44 -147.29
CA GLU A 377 -60.82 -51.94 -147.74
C GLU A 377 -59.72 -53.00 -147.62
N LEU A 378 -59.74 -53.84 -146.57
CA LEU A 378 -58.89 -55.02 -146.47
C LEU A 378 -59.18 -56.01 -147.60
N ASN A 379 -60.44 -56.32 -147.88
CA ASN A 379 -60.82 -57.20 -148.99
C ASN A 379 -60.43 -56.60 -150.36
N ILE A 380 -60.57 -55.28 -150.55
CA ILE A 380 -60.17 -54.56 -151.77
C ILE A 380 -58.65 -54.55 -151.92
N THR A 381 -57.88 -54.42 -150.84
CA THR A 381 -56.41 -54.44 -150.91
C THR A 381 -55.87 -55.84 -151.17
N GLU A 382 -56.45 -56.89 -150.59
CA GLU A 382 -56.17 -58.28 -151.02
C GLU A 382 -56.47 -58.50 -152.50
N LEU A 383 -57.67 -58.12 -152.97
CA LEU A 383 -58.08 -58.30 -154.36
C LEU A 383 -57.20 -57.49 -155.32
N ARG A 384 -56.76 -56.29 -154.93
CA ARG A 384 -55.77 -55.50 -155.70
C ARG A 384 -54.39 -56.13 -155.72
N GLN A 385 -53.94 -56.79 -154.64
CA GLN A 385 -52.67 -57.52 -154.65
C GLN A 385 -52.76 -58.77 -155.55
N LYS A 386 -53.86 -59.53 -155.47
CA LYS A 386 -54.15 -60.67 -156.36
C LYS A 386 -54.21 -60.23 -157.83
N LEU A 387 -54.95 -59.15 -158.14
CA LEU A 387 -54.99 -58.55 -159.47
C LEU A 387 -53.57 -58.22 -159.97
N LYS A 388 -52.78 -57.46 -159.17
CA LYS A 388 -51.45 -57.00 -159.55
C LYS A 388 -50.41 -58.12 -159.70
N ALA A 389 -50.63 -59.27 -159.07
CA ALA A 389 -49.88 -60.51 -159.34
C ALA A 389 -50.28 -61.10 -160.71
N THR A 390 -51.58 -61.33 -160.93
CA THR A 390 -52.08 -61.87 -162.22
C THR A 390 -51.81 -60.95 -163.42
N GLU A 391 -51.79 -59.62 -163.22
CA GLU A 391 -51.38 -58.65 -164.25
C GLU A 391 -49.92 -58.81 -164.62
N LYS A 392 -49.02 -59.03 -163.64
CA LYS A 392 -47.60 -59.30 -163.91
C LYS A 392 -47.43 -60.60 -164.71
N GLU A 393 -48.09 -61.68 -164.30
CA GLU A 393 -48.08 -62.96 -165.01
C GLU A 393 -48.61 -62.83 -166.44
N MET A 394 -49.75 -62.16 -166.62
CA MET A 394 -50.34 -61.86 -167.94
C MET A 394 -49.40 -61.02 -168.81
N HIS A 395 -48.69 -60.06 -168.23
CA HIS A 395 -47.76 -59.21 -168.99
C HIS A 395 -46.49 -59.97 -169.40
N LEU A 396 -46.04 -60.91 -168.56
CA LEU A 396 -44.93 -61.83 -168.84
C LEU A 396 -45.28 -62.80 -169.99
N GLU A 397 -46.46 -63.41 -169.96
CA GLU A 397 -46.92 -64.30 -171.04
C GLU A 397 -47.23 -63.53 -172.33
N ARG A 398 -47.79 -62.30 -172.25
CA ARG A 398 -47.94 -61.43 -173.44
C ARG A 398 -46.59 -61.11 -174.08
N GLN A 399 -45.54 -60.88 -173.28
CA GLN A 399 -44.21 -60.59 -173.79
C GLN A 399 -43.58 -61.83 -174.45
N LYS A 400 -43.59 -62.99 -173.79
CA LYS A 400 -43.18 -64.28 -174.39
C LYS A 400 -43.90 -64.54 -175.73
N ASN A 401 -45.21 -64.33 -175.78
CA ASN A 401 -46.01 -64.58 -176.97
C ASN A 401 -45.67 -63.58 -178.10
N HIS A 402 -45.33 -62.33 -177.77
CA HIS A 402 -44.82 -61.36 -178.75
C HIS A 402 -43.43 -61.74 -179.29
N ASP A 403 -42.53 -62.22 -178.43
CA ASP A 403 -41.20 -62.69 -178.83
C ASP A 403 -41.28 -63.95 -179.71
N LEU A 404 -42.18 -64.88 -179.38
CA LEU A 404 -42.51 -66.05 -180.21
C LEU A 404 -43.13 -65.64 -181.56
N GLU A 405 -44.06 -64.67 -181.58
CA GLU A 405 -44.57 -64.08 -182.82
C GLU A 405 -43.43 -63.48 -183.67
N ALA A 406 -42.47 -62.78 -183.05
CA ALA A 406 -41.34 -62.18 -183.74
C ALA A 406 -40.39 -63.23 -184.32
N ILE A 407 -40.18 -64.34 -183.61
CA ILE A 407 -39.43 -65.51 -184.11
C ILE A 407 -40.17 -66.16 -185.29
N CYS A 408 -41.47 -66.44 -185.17
CA CYS A 408 -42.29 -66.97 -186.26
C CYS A 408 -42.33 -66.03 -187.48
N LYS A 409 -42.38 -64.71 -187.28
CA LYS A 409 -42.32 -63.71 -188.36
C LYS A 409 -40.96 -63.74 -189.06
N ARG A 410 -39.84 -63.83 -188.33
CA ARG A 410 -38.49 -64.01 -188.93
C ARG A 410 -38.41 -65.29 -189.75
N ILE A 411 -38.83 -66.43 -189.18
CA ILE A 411 -38.85 -67.73 -189.89
C ILE A 411 -39.73 -67.65 -191.15
N LYS A 412 -40.91 -67.04 -191.08
CA LYS A 412 -41.81 -66.86 -192.22
C LYS A 412 -41.21 -65.97 -193.32
N THR A 413 -40.50 -64.90 -192.96
CA THR A 413 -39.81 -64.03 -193.92
C THR A 413 -38.62 -64.75 -194.57
N ASP A 414 -37.77 -65.40 -193.79
CA ASP A 414 -36.63 -66.16 -194.30
C ASP A 414 -37.10 -67.33 -195.21
N LEU A 415 -38.24 -67.94 -194.91
CA LEU A 415 -38.87 -68.98 -195.74
C LEU A 415 -39.58 -68.41 -196.99
N HIS A 416 -40.18 -67.22 -196.93
CA HIS A 416 -40.72 -66.54 -198.10
C HIS A 416 -39.61 -66.11 -199.08
N ASN A 417 -38.47 -65.65 -198.56
CA ASN A 417 -37.28 -65.37 -199.35
C ASN A 417 -36.77 -66.64 -200.08
N CYS A 418 -36.92 -67.83 -199.48
CA CYS A 418 -36.62 -69.10 -200.18
C CYS A 418 -37.56 -69.33 -201.38
N VAL A 419 -38.86 -69.01 -201.26
CA VAL A 419 -39.85 -69.21 -202.35
C VAL A 419 -39.50 -68.41 -203.62
N GLY A 420 -38.83 -67.26 -203.48
CA GLY A 420 -38.32 -66.49 -204.64
C GLY A 420 -37.36 -67.27 -205.56
N PHE A 421 -36.77 -68.37 -205.09
CA PHE A 421 -35.85 -69.22 -205.86
C PHE A 421 -36.49 -70.49 -206.43
N VAL A 422 -37.82 -70.65 -206.37
CA VAL A 422 -38.53 -71.85 -206.86
C VAL A 422 -38.26 -72.17 -208.34
N GLN A 423 -38.03 -71.16 -209.19
CA GLN A 423 -37.70 -71.37 -210.61
C GLN A 423 -36.22 -71.68 -210.88
N ASP A 424 -35.34 -71.63 -209.86
CA ASP A 424 -33.91 -71.98 -209.96
C ASP A 424 -33.52 -72.99 -208.86
N PRO A 425 -33.74 -74.31 -209.10
CA PRO A 425 -33.70 -75.34 -208.06
C PRO A 425 -32.37 -75.47 -207.31
N LYS A 426 -31.26 -74.95 -207.86
CA LYS A 426 -29.96 -74.96 -207.19
C LYS A 426 -29.90 -73.94 -206.04
N LYS A 427 -30.40 -72.71 -206.26
CA LYS A 427 -30.40 -71.65 -205.22
C LYS A 427 -31.32 -72.00 -204.05
N LEU A 428 -32.52 -72.49 -204.34
CA LEU A 428 -33.53 -72.89 -203.33
C LEU A 428 -32.96 -73.83 -202.25
N LYS A 429 -32.11 -74.78 -202.65
CA LYS A 429 -31.52 -75.79 -201.76
C LYS A 429 -30.53 -75.20 -200.74
N GLU A 430 -29.83 -74.12 -201.07
CA GLU A 430 -28.86 -73.49 -200.17
C GLU A 430 -29.56 -72.56 -199.16
N SER A 431 -30.56 -71.80 -199.59
CA SER A 431 -31.33 -70.89 -198.73
C SER A 431 -31.99 -71.64 -197.56
N ILE A 432 -32.64 -72.77 -197.83
CA ILE A 432 -33.31 -73.61 -196.80
C ILE A 432 -32.30 -74.12 -195.75
N LYS A 433 -31.05 -74.41 -196.15
CA LYS A 433 -30.00 -74.89 -195.24
C LYS A 433 -29.55 -73.83 -194.23
N GLN A 434 -29.64 -72.54 -194.57
CA GLN A 434 -29.28 -71.47 -193.63
C GLN A 434 -30.34 -71.27 -192.53
N VAL A 435 -31.63 -71.40 -192.85
CA VAL A 435 -32.72 -71.19 -191.88
C VAL A 435 -32.64 -72.15 -190.69
N TYR A 436 -32.34 -73.42 -190.95
CA TYR A 436 -32.28 -74.46 -189.90
C TYR A 436 -31.26 -74.15 -188.79
N LYS A 437 -30.13 -73.51 -189.11
CA LYS A 437 -28.99 -73.38 -188.19
C LYS A 437 -29.08 -72.22 -187.19
N LYS A 438 -30.24 -71.53 -187.10
CA LYS A 438 -30.34 -70.16 -186.56
C LYS A 438 -31.23 -69.99 -185.31
N HIS A 439 -31.91 -71.03 -184.82
CA HIS A 439 -33.12 -70.86 -183.98
C HIS A 439 -33.30 -71.75 -182.70
N VAL A 440 -32.25 -72.21 -181.98
CA VAL A 440 -32.40 -73.09 -180.78
C VAL A 440 -31.28 -72.93 -179.68
N GLN A 441 -31.62 -72.76 -178.36
CA GLN A 441 -30.88 -73.00 -177.04
C GLN A 441 -30.97 -71.89 -175.90
N ASP A 442 -30.65 -72.18 -174.60
CA ASP A 442 -31.25 -71.63 -173.31
C ASP A 442 -30.32 -71.17 -172.07
N ASP A 443 -30.86 -70.75 -170.86
CA ASP A 443 -30.22 -70.02 -169.65
C ASP A 443 -30.78 -70.29 -168.15
N ASN A 444 -30.24 -69.74 -166.97
CA ASN A 444 -30.74 -69.90 -165.49
C ASN A 444 -30.08 -69.09 -164.24
N ILE A 445 -30.63 -69.00 -162.93
CA ILE A 445 -30.00 -68.76 -161.48
C ILE A 445 -30.80 -67.97 -160.26
N GLU A 446 -30.52 -68.12 -158.88
CA GLU A 446 -31.04 -67.41 -157.58
C GLU A 446 -30.21 -67.67 -156.19
N SER A 447 -30.43 -67.32 -154.83
CA SER A 447 -30.86 -66.18 -153.87
C SER A 447 -30.73 -66.45 -152.25
N ALA A 448 -30.72 -65.48 -151.20
CA ALA A 448 -30.70 -65.68 -149.64
C ALA A 448 -30.71 -64.45 -148.55
N SER A 449 -31.06 -64.57 -147.18
CA SER A 449 -30.79 -63.61 -145.97
C SER A 449 -31.28 -63.93 -144.44
N VAL A 450 -30.59 -63.56 -143.28
CA VAL A 450 -31.05 -63.48 -141.79
C VAL A 450 -30.09 -62.71 -140.78
N ASP A 451 -30.50 -61.89 -139.74
CA ASP A 451 -29.65 -61.49 -138.51
C ASP A 451 -30.21 -60.66 -137.25
N ALA A 452 -31.48 -60.68 -136.77
CA ALA A 452 -32.04 -59.51 -136.02
C ALA A 452 -32.06 -59.36 -134.45
N ASP A 453 -32.14 -60.40 -133.60
CA ASP A 453 -32.82 -60.24 -132.27
C ASP A 453 -31.99 -59.91 -131.00
N ILE A 454 -30.66 -60.04 -131.01
CA ILE A 454 -29.83 -60.11 -129.77
C ILE A 454 -29.80 -58.82 -128.91
N GLN A 455 -30.06 -57.64 -129.48
CA GLN A 455 -29.77 -56.36 -128.81
C GLN A 455 -30.65 -55.98 -127.59
N LYS A 456 -31.85 -56.55 -127.42
CA LYS A 456 -32.88 -55.98 -126.51
C LYS A 456 -32.63 -56.24 -125.01
N GLU A 457 -31.87 -57.27 -124.64
CA GLU A 457 -31.86 -57.77 -123.25
C GLU A 457 -30.92 -56.95 -122.32
N TYR A 458 -29.78 -56.49 -122.84
CA TYR A 458 -28.77 -55.73 -122.08
C TYR A 458 -29.31 -54.45 -121.41
N SER A 459 -30.33 -53.81 -121.98
CA SER A 459 -30.85 -52.52 -121.51
C SER A 459 -31.55 -52.59 -120.15
N ARG A 460 -32.04 -53.76 -119.71
CA ARG A 460 -32.81 -53.89 -118.46
C ARG A 460 -31.96 -53.83 -117.20
N GLN A 461 -30.81 -54.52 -117.17
CA GLN A 461 -30.05 -54.74 -115.93
C GLN A 461 -29.46 -53.44 -115.35
N ARG A 462 -28.98 -52.53 -116.21
CA ARG A 462 -28.36 -51.25 -115.83
C ARG A 462 -29.23 -50.39 -114.90
N LYS A 463 -30.55 -50.33 -115.16
CA LYS A 463 -31.47 -49.41 -114.48
C LYS A 463 -31.69 -49.73 -112.99
N HIS A 464 -31.47 -50.98 -112.58
CA HIS A 464 -31.62 -51.43 -111.19
C HIS A 464 -30.46 -50.97 -110.27
N LEU A 465 -29.24 -50.96 -110.81
CA LEU A 465 -28.04 -50.54 -110.08
C LEU A 465 -28.05 -49.03 -109.79
N GLU A 466 -28.46 -48.22 -110.77
CA GLU A 466 -28.52 -46.75 -110.65
C GLU A 466 -29.44 -46.30 -109.49
N GLN A 467 -30.58 -46.98 -109.25
CA GLN A 467 -31.48 -46.67 -108.14
C GLN A 467 -30.91 -47.04 -106.76
N SER A 468 -30.20 -48.17 -106.67
CA SER A 468 -29.63 -48.66 -105.40
C SER A 468 -28.58 -47.69 -104.84
N VAL A 469 -27.68 -47.20 -105.70
CA VAL A 469 -26.61 -46.23 -105.35
C VAL A 469 -27.17 -44.90 -104.85
N ALA A 470 -28.28 -44.42 -105.44
CA ALA A 470 -28.94 -43.19 -104.99
C ALA A 470 -29.47 -43.30 -103.56
N SER A 471 -30.00 -44.46 -103.16
CA SER A 471 -30.52 -44.68 -101.80
C SER A 471 -29.42 -44.63 -100.72
N LEU A 472 -28.24 -45.20 -101.01
CA LEU A 472 -27.12 -45.26 -100.09
C LEU A 472 -26.50 -43.87 -99.84
N ARG A 473 -26.33 -43.06 -100.89
CA ARG A 473 -25.86 -41.67 -100.75
C ARG A 473 -26.78 -40.83 -99.85
N LYS A 474 -28.10 -41.03 -99.93
CA LYS A 474 -29.09 -40.31 -99.10
C LYS A 474 -29.06 -40.73 -97.62
N LYS A 475 -28.70 -41.99 -97.31
CA LYS A 475 -28.47 -42.44 -95.92
C LYS A 475 -27.20 -41.83 -95.33
N LEU A 476 -26.07 -41.94 -96.04
CA LEU A 476 -24.76 -41.48 -95.56
C LEU A 476 -24.76 -39.99 -95.19
N ALA A 477 -25.38 -39.14 -96.01
CA ALA A 477 -25.49 -37.71 -95.72
C ALA A 477 -26.24 -37.43 -94.40
N LYS A 478 -27.29 -38.21 -94.10
CA LYS A 478 -28.08 -38.04 -92.87
C LYS A 478 -27.31 -38.48 -91.63
N ASP A 479 -26.55 -39.58 -91.70
CA ASP A 479 -25.70 -40.01 -90.58
C ASP A 479 -24.58 -38.98 -90.29
N THR A 480 -23.98 -38.37 -91.32
CA THR A 480 -23.00 -37.30 -91.11
C THR A 480 -23.59 -36.03 -90.49
N GLU A 481 -24.87 -35.76 -90.70
CA GLU A 481 -25.59 -34.64 -90.09
C GLU A 481 -25.92 -34.93 -88.61
N ILE A 482 -26.36 -36.17 -88.31
CA ILE A 482 -26.60 -36.65 -86.93
C ILE A 482 -25.30 -36.61 -86.11
N HIS A 483 -24.19 -37.18 -86.62
CA HIS A 483 -22.89 -37.13 -85.93
C HIS A 483 -22.36 -35.70 -85.73
N ARG A 484 -22.73 -34.75 -86.60
CA ARG A 484 -22.38 -33.33 -86.41
C ARG A 484 -23.18 -32.69 -85.28
N ALA A 485 -24.48 -33.00 -85.19
CA ALA A 485 -25.32 -32.56 -84.07
C ALA A 485 -24.85 -33.16 -82.73
N ASP A 486 -24.49 -34.44 -82.71
CA ASP A 486 -24.04 -35.12 -81.50
C ASP A 486 -22.69 -34.61 -80.99
N ASN A 487 -21.72 -34.32 -81.88
CA ASN A 487 -20.47 -33.68 -81.46
C ASN A 487 -20.68 -32.29 -80.86
N VAL A 488 -21.63 -31.49 -81.39
CA VAL A 488 -21.99 -30.19 -80.81
C VAL A 488 -22.66 -30.36 -79.44
N ARG A 489 -23.55 -31.35 -79.29
CA ARG A 489 -24.18 -31.72 -78.02
C ARG A 489 -23.14 -32.10 -76.96
N ILE A 490 -22.24 -33.03 -77.30
CA ILE A 490 -21.14 -33.49 -76.43
C ILE A 490 -20.18 -32.34 -76.08
N MET A 491 -19.93 -31.39 -76.98
CA MET A 491 -19.18 -30.17 -76.63
C MET A 491 -19.93 -29.28 -75.62
N GLN A 492 -21.25 -29.11 -75.75
CA GLN A 492 -22.05 -28.32 -74.81
C GLN A 492 -22.15 -28.98 -73.43
N GLU A 493 -22.30 -30.31 -73.39
CA GLU A 493 -22.26 -31.10 -72.15
C GLU A 493 -20.88 -31.01 -71.48
N ASN A 494 -19.79 -31.19 -72.22
CA ASN A 494 -18.43 -31.03 -71.68
C ASN A 494 -18.15 -29.61 -71.18
N VAL A 495 -18.59 -28.56 -71.87
CA VAL A 495 -18.47 -27.16 -71.40
C VAL A 495 -19.28 -26.94 -70.12
N SER A 496 -20.45 -27.57 -70.00
CA SER A 496 -21.29 -27.51 -68.79
C SER A 496 -20.63 -28.24 -67.61
N LEU A 497 -20.10 -29.44 -67.83
CA LEU A 497 -19.34 -30.20 -66.83
C LEU A 497 -18.05 -29.49 -66.40
N ILE A 498 -17.35 -28.83 -67.34
CA ILE A 498 -16.17 -27.98 -67.00
C ILE A 498 -16.58 -26.78 -66.15
N LYS A 499 -17.75 -26.18 -66.40
CA LYS A 499 -18.28 -25.10 -65.56
C LYS A 499 -18.63 -25.62 -64.17
N GLU A 500 -19.36 -26.72 -64.08
CA GLU A 500 -19.73 -27.38 -62.82
C GLU A 500 -18.51 -27.81 -62.00
N ILE A 501 -17.47 -28.39 -62.63
CA ILE A 501 -16.19 -28.69 -61.99
C ILE A 501 -15.51 -27.41 -61.45
N ASN A 502 -15.60 -26.28 -62.16
CA ASN A 502 -14.99 -25.03 -61.70
C ASN A 502 -15.80 -24.33 -60.60
N ASP A 503 -17.13 -24.45 -60.62
CA ASP A 503 -17.99 -23.96 -59.55
C ASP A 503 -17.85 -24.84 -58.29
N LEU A 504 -17.80 -26.18 -58.42
CA LEU A 504 -17.44 -27.12 -57.34
C LEU A 504 -16.02 -26.88 -56.81
N ARG A 505 -15.05 -26.49 -57.65
CA ARG A 505 -13.71 -26.06 -57.19
C ARG A 505 -13.77 -24.74 -56.41
N ARG A 506 -14.68 -23.82 -56.75
CA ARG A 506 -14.90 -22.58 -55.99
C ARG A 506 -15.54 -22.89 -54.63
N GLU A 507 -16.55 -23.74 -54.60
CA GLU A 507 -17.18 -24.21 -53.35
C GLU A 507 -16.20 -24.98 -52.47
N LEU A 508 -15.43 -25.93 -53.03
CA LEU A 508 -14.40 -26.67 -52.30
C LEU A 508 -13.28 -25.76 -51.78
N LYS A 509 -12.98 -24.65 -52.47
CA LYS A 509 -12.09 -23.60 -51.93
C LYS A 509 -12.74 -22.87 -50.75
N ILE A 510 -14.02 -22.48 -50.87
CA ILE A 510 -14.78 -21.79 -49.81
C ILE A 510 -14.90 -22.68 -48.57
N SER A 511 -15.28 -23.95 -48.71
CA SER A 511 -15.35 -24.90 -47.62
C SER A 511 -13.98 -25.19 -47.01
N ARG A 512 -12.88 -25.18 -47.80
CA ARG A 512 -11.52 -25.27 -47.25
C ARG A 512 -11.13 -24.05 -46.42
N THR A 513 -11.50 -22.84 -46.83
CA THR A 513 -11.33 -21.65 -45.96
C THR A 513 -12.19 -21.74 -44.70
N GLN A 514 -13.46 -22.16 -44.81
CA GLN A 514 -14.33 -22.34 -43.64
C GLN A 514 -13.78 -23.40 -42.66
N VAL A 515 -13.26 -24.53 -43.15
CA VAL A 515 -12.60 -25.55 -42.33
C VAL A 515 -11.33 -24.99 -41.68
N HIS A 516 -10.46 -24.31 -42.44
CA HIS A 516 -9.26 -23.67 -41.89
C HIS A 516 -9.58 -22.64 -40.81
N ASP A 517 -10.62 -21.82 -41.01
CA ASP A 517 -11.01 -20.78 -40.07
C ASP A 517 -11.68 -21.37 -38.81
N LEU A 518 -12.37 -22.51 -38.93
CA LEU A 518 -12.87 -23.30 -37.80
C LEU A 518 -11.73 -24.01 -37.06
N GLU A 519 -10.75 -24.60 -37.76
CA GLU A 519 -9.56 -25.22 -37.17
C GLU A 519 -8.72 -24.19 -36.39
N ALA A 520 -8.59 -22.97 -36.94
CA ALA A 520 -7.97 -21.83 -36.28
C ALA A 520 -8.76 -21.36 -35.04
N ALA A 521 -10.09 -21.30 -35.12
CA ALA A 521 -10.96 -20.97 -33.99
C ALA A 521 -10.97 -22.05 -32.88
N MET A 522 -10.75 -23.32 -33.24
CA MET A 522 -10.69 -24.45 -32.31
C MET A 522 -9.28 -24.74 -31.75
N GLY A 523 -8.24 -24.06 -32.25
CA GLY A 523 -6.88 -24.13 -31.71
C GLY A 523 -6.15 -25.47 -31.88
N ILE A 524 -6.57 -26.30 -32.84
CA ILE A 524 -6.05 -27.68 -32.99
C ILE A 524 -4.70 -27.69 -33.74
N ASN A 525 -3.62 -27.67 -32.94
CA ASN A 525 -2.25 -28.14 -33.22
C ASN A 525 -1.83 -28.41 -34.69
N LYS A 526 -0.83 -27.69 -35.21
CA LYS A 526 0.61 -28.08 -35.10
C LYS A 526 0.88 -29.61 -35.18
N LYS A 527 1.32 -30.11 -36.36
CA LYS A 527 2.48 -31.02 -36.53
C LYS A 527 2.79 -31.31 -38.01
N ASN A 528 4.01 -31.82 -38.27
CA ASN A 528 4.55 -32.35 -39.53
C ASN A 528 4.57 -31.37 -40.73
N LYS A 529 5.65 -30.67 -41.14
CA LYS A 529 7.14 -30.87 -41.16
C LYS A 529 7.68 -31.56 -42.43
N SER A 530 8.36 -30.74 -43.28
CA SER A 530 9.36 -31.10 -44.33
C SER A 530 8.89 -31.97 -45.52
N GLN A 531 9.34 -31.81 -46.77
CA GLN A 531 10.53 -31.16 -47.38
C GLN A 531 10.17 -30.38 -48.68
N GLY A 532 11.15 -29.71 -49.32
CA GLY A 532 11.06 -29.17 -50.70
C GLY A 532 11.45 -30.20 -51.78
N PRO A 533 11.81 -29.81 -53.03
CA PRO A 533 12.32 -28.50 -53.46
C PRO A 533 11.67 -27.86 -54.72
N ASP A 534 12.23 -26.70 -55.09
CA ASP A 534 12.17 -25.94 -56.38
C ASP A 534 12.47 -26.79 -57.65
N PRO A 535 12.20 -26.32 -58.91
CA PRO A 535 12.53 -24.96 -59.38
C PRO A 535 11.60 -24.21 -60.37
N LEU A 536 11.81 -22.88 -60.37
CA LEU A 536 11.69 -21.87 -61.43
C LEU A 536 11.35 -22.33 -62.87
N MET A 537 10.38 -21.65 -63.50
CA MET A 537 10.60 -20.53 -64.46
C MET A 537 9.25 -19.86 -64.82
N SER A 538 9.11 -18.54 -64.96
CA SER A 538 9.67 -17.60 -65.97
C SER A 538 9.06 -17.81 -67.37
N MET A 539 8.50 -16.82 -68.09
CA MET A 539 8.30 -15.39 -67.79
C MET A 539 7.14 -14.77 -68.60
N ASN A 540 6.48 -13.77 -68.01
CA ASN A 540 6.14 -12.46 -68.57
C ASN A 540 6.05 -12.25 -70.12
N ASN A 541 4.90 -11.81 -70.64
CA ASN A 541 4.77 -10.43 -71.19
C ASN A 541 3.33 -9.96 -71.47
N ASN A 542 3.18 -8.63 -71.54
CA ASN A 542 1.95 -7.93 -71.94
C ASN A 542 1.82 -7.85 -73.48
N VAL A 543 0.60 -7.59 -73.97
CA VAL A 543 0.26 -6.45 -74.87
C VAL A 543 -1.26 -6.21 -74.77
N VAL A 544 -1.73 -5.02 -75.18
CA VAL A 544 -2.99 -4.38 -74.79
C VAL A 544 -3.89 -4.04 -76.01
N ASN A 545 -5.19 -3.82 -75.73
CA ASN A 545 -6.28 -3.32 -76.58
C ASN A 545 -7.08 -4.31 -77.46
N GLY A 546 -8.42 -4.16 -77.36
CA GLY A 546 -9.46 -4.88 -78.13
C GLY A 546 -10.85 -4.49 -77.58
N THR A 547 -11.52 -3.55 -78.25
CA THR A 547 -12.67 -2.78 -77.68
C THR A 547 -14.04 -3.44 -77.80
N MET A 548 -14.84 -3.28 -76.72
CA MET A 548 -16.30 -3.05 -76.67
C MET A 548 -17.31 -4.05 -77.28
N SER A 549 -18.30 -4.37 -76.44
CA SER A 549 -19.69 -4.79 -76.73
C SER A 549 -19.90 -6.14 -77.48
N ASP A 550 -21.05 -6.84 -77.34
CA ASP A 550 -22.31 -6.50 -76.66
C ASP A 550 -23.07 -7.76 -76.16
N ARG A 551 -24.16 -7.53 -75.41
CA ARG A 551 -25.33 -8.40 -75.12
C ARG A 551 -25.26 -9.53 -74.07
N GLU A 552 -26.05 -9.29 -73.04
CA GLU A 552 -26.67 -10.28 -72.13
C GLU A 552 -27.74 -11.13 -72.87
N GLY A 553 -28.29 -12.16 -72.22
CA GLY A 553 -29.46 -12.87 -72.78
C GLY A 553 -29.83 -14.27 -72.25
N LYS A 554 -29.40 -14.70 -71.05
CA LYS A 554 -29.77 -16.02 -70.47
C LYS A 554 -29.87 -16.04 -68.93
N HIS A 555 -30.71 -15.19 -68.33
CA HIS A 555 -30.92 -15.23 -66.86
C HIS A 555 -32.33 -15.65 -66.40
N ASP A 556 -33.39 -15.38 -67.18
CA ASP A 556 -34.78 -15.52 -66.71
C ASP A 556 -35.34 -16.94 -66.70
N GLU A 557 -34.92 -17.83 -67.61
CA GLU A 557 -35.44 -19.20 -67.67
C GLU A 557 -35.08 -20.01 -66.41
N ASN A 558 -33.89 -19.78 -65.84
CA ASN A 558 -33.40 -20.49 -64.65
C ASN A 558 -34.26 -20.20 -63.40
N ILE A 559 -34.86 -19.02 -63.30
CA ILE A 559 -35.63 -18.60 -62.11
C ILE A 559 -36.95 -19.39 -62.03
N ARG A 560 -37.60 -19.66 -63.16
CA ARG A 560 -38.89 -20.38 -63.20
C ARG A 560 -38.79 -21.85 -62.77
N ILE A 561 -37.69 -22.52 -63.11
CA ILE A 561 -37.47 -23.95 -62.78
C ILE A 561 -37.27 -24.12 -61.26
N ILE A 562 -36.56 -23.19 -60.63
CA ILE A 562 -36.25 -23.21 -59.20
C ILE A 562 -37.52 -23.14 -58.33
N ASP A 563 -38.52 -22.31 -58.68
CA ASP A 563 -39.74 -22.17 -57.87
C ASP A 563 -40.73 -23.34 -58.00
N ILE A 564 -40.73 -24.05 -59.13
CA ILE A 564 -41.48 -25.31 -59.26
C ILE A 564 -40.88 -26.38 -58.32
N GLN A 565 -39.55 -26.51 -58.31
CA GLN A 565 -38.85 -27.48 -57.46
C GLN A 565 -39.01 -27.17 -55.96
N LYS A 566 -38.98 -25.89 -55.55
CA LYS A 566 -39.24 -25.48 -54.15
C LYS A 566 -40.62 -25.93 -53.64
N ASN A 567 -41.66 -25.83 -54.48
CA ASN A 567 -43.02 -26.19 -54.05
C ASN A 567 -43.19 -27.70 -53.87
N GLU A 568 -42.58 -28.51 -54.73
CA GLU A 568 -42.66 -29.97 -54.61
C GLU A 568 -41.86 -30.48 -53.40
N ILE A 569 -40.68 -29.89 -53.13
CA ILE A 569 -39.92 -30.11 -51.88
C ILE A 569 -40.75 -29.75 -50.64
N LYS A 570 -41.62 -28.73 -50.73
CA LYS A 570 -42.48 -28.30 -49.61
C LYS A 570 -43.58 -29.32 -49.30
N LYS A 571 -44.18 -29.96 -50.32
CA LYS A 571 -45.12 -31.10 -50.12
C LYS A 571 -44.41 -32.32 -49.53
N LEU A 572 -43.26 -32.70 -50.09
CA LEU A 572 -42.52 -33.88 -49.65
C LEU A 572 -42.02 -33.75 -48.20
N ARG A 573 -41.70 -32.54 -47.74
CA ARG A 573 -41.35 -32.27 -46.34
C ARG A 573 -42.54 -32.40 -45.37
N ALA A 574 -43.76 -32.04 -45.77
CA ALA A 574 -44.95 -32.27 -44.94
C ALA A 574 -45.21 -33.77 -44.75
N LEU A 575 -45.13 -34.54 -45.84
CA LEU A 575 -45.24 -36.01 -45.82
C LEU A 575 -44.13 -36.68 -44.98
N LEU A 576 -42.93 -36.10 -44.93
CA LEU A 576 -41.87 -36.56 -44.03
C LEU A 576 -42.20 -36.28 -42.56
N THR A 577 -42.71 -35.09 -42.20
CA THR A 577 -43.09 -34.82 -40.80
C THR A 577 -44.22 -35.72 -40.30
N ASP A 578 -45.20 -36.06 -41.15
CA ASP A 578 -46.28 -37.00 -40.80
C ASP A 578 -45.75 -38.44 -40.58
N LEU A 579 -44.66 -38.82 -41.25
CA LEU A 579 -43.97 -40.11 -41.07
C LEU A 579 -43.02 -40.10 -39.87
N GLU A 580 -42.27 -39.01 -39.65
CA GLU A 580 -41.34 -38.87 -38.52
C GLU A 580 -42.08 -38.84 -37.17
N THR A 581 -43.29 -38.26 -37.10
CA THR A 581 -44.13 -38.38 -35.90
C THR A 581 -44.49 -39.83 -35.57
N PHE A 582 -44.73 -40.66 -36.60
CA PHE A 582 -45.03 -42.09 -36.44
C PHE A 582 -43.81 -42.93 -36.08
N ALA A 583 -42.59 -42.43 -36.30
CA ALA A 583 -41.32 -43.10 -36.02
C ALA A 583 -40.77 -42.85 -34.60
N SER A 584 -41.46 -42.03 -33.79
CA SER A 584 -40.98 -41.60 -32.46
C SER A 584 -41.02 -42.67 -31.36
N ASP A 585 -41.56 -43.86 -31.64
CA ASP A 585 -41.96 -44.84 -30.62
C ASP A 585 -41.27 -46.22 -30.78
N ARG A 586 -39.93 -46.28 -30.58
CA ARG A 586 -39.18 -47.47 -30.08
C ARG A 586 -37.68 -47.21 -29.76
N PRO A 587 -37.03 -48.02 -28.88
CA PRO A 587 -35.71 -47.72 -28.31
C PRO A 587 -34.50 -48.33 -29.06
N PRO A 588 -33.25 -47.87 -28.78
CA PRO A 588 -32.07 -48.19 -29.59
C PRO A 588 -31.19 -49.35 -29.09
N SER A 589 -30.68 -50.16 -30.04
CA SER A 589 -29.52 -51.07 -29.93
C SER A 589 -29.12 -51.54 -31.36
N GLY A 590 -27.91 -51.98 -31.69
CA GLY A 590 -26.65 -52.03 -30.93
C GLY A 590 -25.70 -53.13 -31.49
N THR A 591 -24.38 -52.89 -31.45
CA THR A 591 -23.27 -53.86 -31.71
C THR A 591 -22.93 -54.28 -33.17
N LYS A 592 -21.74 -54.89 -33.32
CA LYS A 592 -21.04 -55.29 -34.58
C LYS A 592 -21.21 -56.79 -34.85
N LEU A 593 -20.78 -57.28 -36.03
CA LEU A 593 -19.73 -58.32 -36.25
C LEU A 593 -19.51 -58.54 -37.79
N PRO A 594 -18.89 -59.62 -38.33
CA PRO A 594 -17.53 -59.56 -38.89
C PRO A 594 -17.41 -59.91 -40.40
N PRO A 595 -16.22 -59.78 -41.03
CA PRO A 595 -16.02 -60.16 -42.44
C PRO A 595 -15.69 -61.65 -42.63
N MET A 596 -15.83 -62.15 -43.86
CA MET A 596 -15.31 -63.46 -44.28
C MET A 596 -14.63 -63.43 -45.66
N VAL A 597 -13.91 -64.52 -45.96
CA VAL A 597 -12.87 -64.64 -46.99
C VAL A 597 -13.43 -65.14 -48.34
N ALA A 598 -12.67 -64.85 -49.41
CA ALA A 598 -12.94 -65.17 -50.80
C ALA A 598 -13.15 -66.66 -51.14
N GLN A 599 -13.80 -66.88 -52.28
CA GLN A 599 -13.26 -67.72 -53.36
C GLN A 599 -13.01 -66.82 -54.58
#